data_AF-A0AAE6KUE7-F1
#
_entry.id   AF-A0AAE6KUE7-F1
#
_cell.length_a   1.000
_cell.length_b   1.000
_cell.length_c   1.000
_cell.angle_alpha   90.00
_cell.angle_beta   90.00
_cell.angle_gamma   90.00
#
_symmetry.space_group_name_H-M   'P 1'
#
loop_
_entity.id
_entity.type
_entity.pdbx_description
1 polymer ?
#
loop_
_entity_poly.entity_id
_entity_poly.type
_entity_poly.pdbx_seq_one_letter_code
_entity_poly.pdbx_strand_id
1 'polypeptide(L)'
;MAFTTAPLRALGIVLVTTRALAATPPAAPTPRALVFAQNPVRTPVPSEQELPLPPSGRRLAHPWIEALSCVVPEAHPLPPEDSRFPPERVCSLQSTARPDARGLFATPPRQDVEGSSPDAFAEASLFFHAAATLNYFRSLGWERPWPDEKPPLRLVADVRMPSRDGKVLLPWGDALFVPAAEGDARAHDTIWFGRGPGVNLAYDGDTIAHEVTHALLEPFLPRSAWRLDTFGADGSPGAIDEGLADYFAAAISGDPFLGEYAVRAAEPWRSRNIHTLARCPEALVGQRHTDALLLSSALWALREPASPSQRGALDRAVLTTLQTFQPASELSLERFLEALVTRLTREAPELARSAQETFSRRGLLPACPRVLELEPGQSLGGSAGAFVAPGGRSLRMKGLAPGLLQFHARVPPGTTAVSLRFRSGAPRPPPGQELTPFHPVVLARRHRPLQWRHDGPQSHSDADITTVPLPGVSRSARIETEGASDVFLQLANAGELDGWYDHLSLEFESGPPAPAAPPEPAPRLPSSFWGWMGGAGAGLGAWLWRRRRRSPSA
;
A
#
# COMPACT_ATOMS: atom_id res chain seq x y z
N MET A 1 70.04 18.75 -83.83
CA MET A 1 70.52 20.04 -83.31
C MET A 1 69.73 20.33 -82.05
N ALA A 2 70.45 20.50 -80.94
CA ALA A 2 69.90 20.58 -79.59
C ALA A 2 69.18 21.90 -79.35
N PHE A 3 68.02 21.85 -78.69
CA PHE A 3 67.48 22.99 -77.94
C PHE A 3 67.14 22.54 -76.53
N THR A 4 67.85 23.15 -75.60
CA THR A 4 67.80 23.02 -74.15
C THR A 4 66.52 23.65 -73.59
N THR A 5 65.77 22.89 -72.79
CA THR A 5 64.66 23.40 -71.97
C THR A 5 65.17 23.79 -70.58
N ALA A 6 65.06 25.08 -70.24
CA ALA A 6 65.20 25.58 -68.87
C ALA A 6 63.85 25.51 -68.13
N PRO A 7 63.82 25.23 -66.81
CA PRO A 7 62.56 25.16 -66.07
C PRO A 7 62.11 26.53 -65.56
N LEU A 8 60.83 26.82 -65.74
CA LEU A 8 60.09 27.95 -65.17
C LEU A 8 59.98 27.79 -63.64
N ARG A 9 60.43 28.80 -62.90
CA ARG A 9 60.17 28.96 -61.46
C ARG A 9 58.69 29.26 -61.25
N ALA A 10 57.99 28.36 -60.55
CA ALA A 10 56.64 28.60 -60.05
C ALA A 10 56.69 29.56 -58.84
N LEU A 11 56.09 30.74 -58.98
CA LEU A 11 55.73 31.60 -57.85
C LEU A 11 54.56 30.93 -57.12
N GLY A 12 54.81 30.38 -55.92
CA GLY A 12 53.76 29.96 -55.01
C GLY A 12 53.08 31.18 -54.39
N ILE A 13 51.89 31.51 -54.86
CA ILE A 13 50.98 32.42 -54.16
C ILE A 13 50.36 31.62 -53.01
N VAL A 14 50.81 31.87 -51.78
CA VAL A 14 50.15 31.37 -50.58
C VAL A 14 48.89 32.20 -50.36
N LEU A 15 47.73 31.65 -50.72
CA LEU A 15 46.44 32.19 -50.28
C LEU A 15 46.30 31.88 -48.77
N VAL A 16 46.59 32.86 -47.93
CA VAL A 16 46.21 32.82 -46.52
C VAL A 16 44.71 33.08 -46.45
N THR A 17 43.91 32.02 -46.50
CA THR A 17 42.49 32.13 -46.12
C THR A 17 42.44 32.24 -44.60
N THR A 18 42.26 33.44 -44.08
CA THR A 18 41.82 33.68 -42.71
C THR A 18 40.42 33.09 -42.54
N ARG A 19 40.34 31.79 -42.25
CA ARG A 19 39.17 31.22 -41.56
C ARG A 19 39.17 31.87 -40.18
N ALA A 20 38.33 32.88 -40.00
CA ALA A 20 37.92 33.28 -38.68
C ALA A 20 37.40 32.01 -37.99
N LEU A 21 38.12 31.54 -36.97
CA LEU A 21 37.61 30.57 -36.01
C LEU A 21 36.42 31.27 -35.35
N ALA A 22 35.23 31.07 -35.91
CA ALA A 22 34.01 31.42 -35.23
C ALA A 22 34.04 30.62 -33.92
N ALA A 23 34.21 31.32 -32.81
CA ALA A 23 34.12 30.71 -31.49
C ALA A 23 32.82 29.92 -31.46
N THR A 24 32.89 28.64 -31.09
CA THR A 24 31.71 27.83 -30.87
C THR A 24 30.78 28.63 -29.97
N PRO A 25 29.53 28.90 -30.38
CA PRO A 25 28.60 29.62 -29.51
C PRO A 25 28.58 28.91 -28.15
N PRO A 26 28.58 29.66 -27.02
CA PRO A 26 28.55 29.04 -25.71
C PRO A 26 27.39 28.06 -25.65
N ALA A 27 27.64 26.86 -25.10
CA ALA A 27 26.61 25.86 -24.92
C ALA A 27 25.40 26.52 -24.25
N ALA A 28 24.20 26.29 -24.79
CA ALA A 28 22.99 26.80 -24.19
C ALA A 28 22.97 26.36 -22.71
N PRO A 29 22.66 27.27 -21.77
CA PRO A 29 22.63 26.93 -20.36
C PRO A 29 21.66 25.76 -20.15
N THR A 30 22.08 24.76 -19.36
CA THR A 30 21.20 23.64 -19.04
C THR A 30 19.97 24.16 -18.29
N PRO A 31 18.75 23.78 -18.68
CA PRO A 31 17.52 24.25 -18.02
C PRO A 31 17.50 23.86 -16.54
N ARG A 32 17.03 24.79 -15.68
CA ARG A 32 17.02 24.63 -14.22
C ARG A 32 15.67 25.04 -13.63
N ALA A 33 15.34 24.57 -12.44
CA ALA A 33 14.17 24.99 -11.70
C ALA A 33 14.51 25.27 -10.22
N LEU A 34 13.87 26.27 -9.63
CA LEU A 34 13.87 26.47 -8.19
C LEU A 34 12.84 25.52 -7.58
N VAL A 35 13.31 24.55 -6.78
CA VAL A 35 12.47 23.50 -6.18
C VAL A 35 12.99 23.13 -4.79
N PHE A 36 12.18 22.44 -4.00
CA PHE A 36 12.72 21.67 -2.88
C PHE A 36 13.43 20.43 -3.45
N ALA A 37 14.68 20.17 -3.07
CA ALA A 37 15.45 19.12 -3.71
C ALA A 37 14.89 17.71 -3.40
N GLN A 38 14.25 17.54 -2.23
CA GLN A 38 13.49 16.34 -1.86
C GLN A 38 12.04 16.73 -1.56
N ASN A 39 11.83 17.37 -0.41
CA ASN A 39 10.53 17.84 0.03
C ASN A 39 10.73 19.04 1.00
N PRO A 40 9.66 19.74 1.41
CA PRO A 40 9.77 20.91 2.28
C PRO A 40 10.18 20.62 3.73
N VAL A 41 10.16 19.35 4.17
CA VAL A 41 10.59 18.95 5.52
C VAL A 41 12.09 18.63 5.54
N ARG A 42 12.59 17.88 4.57
CA ARG A 42 14.01 17.49 4.46
C ARG A 42 14.89 18.57 3.88
N THR A 43 14.37 19.29 2.90
CA THR A 43 15.07 20.36 2.22
C THR A 43 14.24 21.64 2.33
N PRO A 44 14.10 22.24 3.52
CA PRO A 44 13.13 23.33 3.77
C PRO A 44 13.46 24.64 3.04
N VAL A 45 14.65 24.75 2.45
CA VAL A 45 15.06 25.89 1.63
C VAL A 45 15.12 25.44 0.18
N PRO A 46 14.29 26.02 -0.72
CA PRO A 46 14.36 25.72 -2.14
C PRO A 46 15.73 26.09 -2.72
N SER A 47 16.16 25.35 -3.73
CA SER A 47 17.42 25.59 -4.41
C SER A 47 17.28 25.36 -5.92
N GLU A 48 18.16 25.99 -6.70
CA GLU A 48 18.16 25.82 -8.15
C GLU A 48 18.74 24.45 -8.53
N GLN A 49 17.88 23.56 -9.04
CA GLN A 49 18.24 22.22 -9.49
C GLN A 49 18.29 22.16 -11.02
N GLU A 50 19.19 21.34 -11.55
CA GLU A 50 19.19 20.99 -12.98
C GLU A 50 17.96 20.14 -13.30
N LEU A 51 17.27 20.43 -14.41
CA LEU A 51 16.14 19.60 -14.83
C LEU A 51 16.66 18.25 -15.36
N PRO A 52 16.25 17.10 -14.78
CA PRO A 52 16.74 15.79 -15.20
C PRO A 52 16.38 15.44 -16.66
N LEU A 53 15.34 16.06 -17.20
CA LEU A 53 14.94 15.95 -18.59
C LEU A 53 14.84 17.35 -19.21
N PRO A 54 15.29 17.53 -20.46
CA PRO A 54 15.24 18.83 -21.11
C PRO A 54 13.78 19.22 -21.44
N PRO A 55 13.30 20.40 -21.04
CA PRO A 55 11.99 20.90 -21.46
C PRO A 55 11.93 21.22 -22.96
N SER A 56 10.72 21.17 -23.50
CA SER A 56 10.40 21.50 -24.89
C SER A 56 10.12 22.99 -25.01
N GLY A 57 11.15 23.74 -25.44
CA GLY A 57 11.08 25.19 -25.58
C GLY A 57 10.94 25.87 -24.22
N ARG A 58 9.90 26.70 -24.05
CA ARG A 58 9.65 27.47 -22.81
C ARG A 58 8.62 26.83 -21.87
N ARG A 59 8.24 25.57 -22.12
CA ARG A 59 7.24 24.83 -21.35
C ARG A 59 7.88 23.62 -20.67
N LEU A 60 7.41 23.28 -19.49
CA LEU A 60 7.78 22.06 -18.76
C LEU A 60 7.11 20.84 -19.38
N ALA A 61 7.54 20.52 -20.60
CA ALA A 61 7.03 19.41 -21.40
C ALA A 61 8.18 18.65 -22.03
N HIS A 62 8.06 17.34 -22.12
CA HIS A 62 9.01 16.42 -22.73
C HIS A 62 8.20 15.30 -23.41
N PRO A 63 8.74 14.55 -24.40
CA PRO A 63 8.00 13.44 -25.03
C PRO A 63 7.51 12.31 -24.09
N TRP A 64 7.81 12.39 -22.80
CA TRP A 64 7.45 11.41 -21.79
C TRP A 64 6.54 11.97 -20.70
N ILE A 65 6.68 13.24 -20.36
CA ILE A 65 5.96 13.88 -19.27
C ILE A 65 5.62 15.32 -19.65
N GLU A 66 4.47 15.81 -19.22
CA GLU A 66 4.10 17.22 -19.29
C GLU A 66 3.54 17.68 -17.96
N ALA A 67 4.05 18.81 -17.44
CA ALA A 67 3.52 19.43 -16.24
C ALA A 67 2.66 20.65 -16.63
N LEU A 68 1.47 20.72 -16.05
CA LEU A 68 0.49 21.78 -16.24
C LEU A 68 -0.10 22.16 -14.89
N SER A 69 -0.66 23.36 -14.79
CA SER A 69 -1.50 23.74 -13.66
C SER A 69 -2.97 23.71 -14.04
N CYS A 70 -3.79 23.29 -13.08
CA CYS A 70 -5.23 23.42 -13.10
C CYS A 70 -5.60 24.89 -12.92
N VAL A 71 -5.94 25.55 -14.02
CA VAL A 71 -6.43 26.94 -14.02
C VAL A 71 -7.94 26.88 -14.13
N VAL A 72 -8.64 27.10 -13.03
CA VAL A 72 -10.09 27.18 -13.07
C VAL A 72 -10.47 28.61 -13.44
N PRO A 73 -11.09 28.87 -14.61
CA PRO A 73 -11.58 30.20 -14.93
C PRO A 73 -12.77 30.57 -14.03
N GLU A 74 -13.67 29.61 -13.76
CA GLU A 74 -14.84 29.74 -12.86
C GLU A 74 -15.21 28.36 -12.27
N ALA A 75 -15.72 28.30 -11.04
CA ALA A 75 -16.22 27.06 -10.47
C ALA A 75 -17.51 26.64 -11.21
N HIS A 76 -17.54 25.41 -11.72
CA HIS A 76 -18.71 24.84 -12.36
C HIS A 76 -19.32 23.74 -11.49
N PRO A 77 -20.66 23.62 -11.41
CA PRO A 77 -21.30 22.55 -10.64
C PRO A 77 -20.84 21.18 -11.14
N LEU A 78 -20.57 20.26 -10.21
CA LEU A 78 -20.38 18.86 -10.59
C LEU A 78 -21.69 18.31 -11.19
N PRO A 79 -21.64 17.53 -12.29
CA PRO A 79 -22.82 16.86 -12.79
C PRO A 79 -23.46 15.97 -11.70
N PRO A 80 -24.79 15.88 -11.63
CA PRO A 80 -25.49 15.12 -10.58
C PRO A 80 -25.20 13.61 -10.59
N GLU A 81 -24.66 13.06 -11.68
CA GLU A 81 -24.39 11.63 -11.88
C GLU A 81 -22.92 11.24 -11.74
N ASP A 82 -21.99 12.20 -11.68
CA ASP A 82 -20.55 11.91 -11.68
C ASP A 82 -19.96 12.06 -10.28
N SER A 83 -20.06 10.98 -9.51
CA SER A 83 -19.33 10.79 -8.24
C SER A 83 -17.91 10.30 -8.44
N ARG A 84 -17.47 10.13 -9.69
CA ARG A 84 -16.11 9.76 -10.04
C ARG A 84 -15.33 11.00 -10.43
N PHE A 85 -14.12 11.06 -9.90
CA PHE A 85 -13.05 11.94 -10.34
C PHE A 85 -12.75 11.63 -11.82
N PRO A 86 -13.11 12.52 -12.76
CA PRO A 86 -12.07 13.09 -13.60
C PRO A 86 -12.15 14.63 -13.59
N PRO A 87 -11.19 15.30 -12.95
CA PRO A 87 -11.12 16.77 -12.86
C PRO A 87 -10.83 17.46 -14.20
N GLU A 88 -10.70 16.74 -15.32
CA GLU A 88 -10.63 17.34 -16.65
C GLU A 88 -11.85 18.22 -16.98
N ARG A 89 -13.00 17.95 -16.33
CA ARG A 89 -14.21 18.77 -16.44
C ARG A 89 -14.25 19.94 -15.45
N VAL A 90 -13.28 20.03 -14.56
CA VAL A 90 -13.25 20.95 -13.40
C VAL A 90 -12.33 22.14 -13.64
N CYS A 91 -11.32 22.03 -14.51
CA CYS A 91 -10.42 23.14 -14.81
C CYS A 91 -9.84 23.12 -16.23
N SER A 92 -9.34 24.28 -16.65
CA SER A 92 -8.55 24.42 -17.86
C SER A 92 -7.08 24.16 -17.54
N LEU A 93 -6.45 23.20 -18.23
CA LEU A 93 -5.05 22.90 -18.02
C LEU A 93 -4.19 23.89 -18.80
N GLN A 94 -3.28 24.58 -18.12
CA GLN A 94 -2.39 25.57 -18.74
C GLN A 94 -0.97 25.43 -18.19
N SER A 95 0.03 25.70 -19.03
CA SER A 95 1.39 25.89 -18.54
C SER A 95 1.54 27.33 -18.05
N THR A 96 1.79 27.46 -16.76
CA THR A 96 1.92 28.71 -16.00
C THR A 96 3.37 28.99 -15.62
N ALA A 97 4.20 27.96 -15.47
CA ALA A 97 5.63 28.13 -15.27
C ALA A 97 6.31 28.66 -16.54
N ARG A 98 7.20 29.65 -16.35
CA ARG A 98 7.97 30.28 -17.43
C ARG A 98 9.43 30.41 -17.02
N PRO A 99 10.37 30.06 -17.90
CA PRO A 99 11.79 30.27 -17.62
C PRO A 99 12.17 31.73 -17.82
N ASP A 100 13.18 32.19 -17.08
CA ASP A 100 13.87 33.47 -17.31
C ASP A 100 14.76 33.41 -18.57
N ALA A 101 15.52 34.47 -18.85
CA ALA A 101 16.43 34.54 -19.99
C ALA A 101 17.57 33.50 -19.97
N ARG A 102 17.84 32.90 -18.80
CA ARG A 102 18.88 31.87 -18.59
C ARG A 102 18.29 30.45 -18.65
N GLY A 103 16.99 30.29 -18.89
CA GLY A 103 16.33 28.99 -18.87
C GLY A 103 15.96 28.51 -17.47
N LEU A 104 15.99 29.38 -16.45
CA LEU A 104 15.66 29.04 -15.07
C LEU A 104 14.18 29.30 -14.78
N PHE A 105 13.46 28.28 -14.33
CA PHE A 105 12.12 28.40 -13.77
C PHE A 105 12.24 28.85 -12.30
N ALA A 106 12.25 30.17 -12.08
CA ALA A 106 12.71 30.79 -10.82
C ALA A 106 11.60 31.22 -9.85
N THR A 107 10.33 30.89 -10.12
CA THR A 107 9.22 31.29 -9.24
C THR A 107 9.44 30.73 -7.84
N PRO A 108 9.43 31.53 -6.76
CA PRO A 108 9.56 31.02 -5.39
C PRO A 108 8.29 30.29 -4.94
N PRO A 109 8.38 29.40 -3.93
CA PRO A 109 7.20 28.77 -3.35
C PRO A 109 6.28 29.84 -2.75
N ARG A 110 4.98 29.61 -2.86
CA ARG A 110 3.98 30.54 -2.33
C ARG A 110 3.92 30.48 -0.81
N GLN A 111 3.74 31.66 -0.22
CA GLN A 111 3.41 31.77 1.21
C GLN A 111 1.91 31.57 1.44
N ASP A 112 1.06 31.96 0.47
CA ASP A 112 -0.40 31.85 0.52
C ASP A 112 -0.88 30.60 -0.25
N VAL A 113 -0.72 29.43 0.36
CA VAL A 113 -1.08 28.15 -0.27
C VAL A 113 -2.57 28.06 -0.66
N GLU A 114 -3.43 28.89 -0.08
CA GLU A 114 -4.88 28.92 -0.35
C GLU A 114 -5.30 29.87 -1.49
N GLY A 115 -4.36 30.65 -2.04
CA GLY A 115 -4.62 31.62 -3.11
C GLY A 115 -5.34 31.00 -4.31
N SER A 116 -6.09 31.81 -5.07
CA SER A 116 -6.86 31.35 -6.22
C SER A 116 -6.03 31.21 -7.51
N SER A 117 -4.90 31.91 -7.61
CA SER A 117 -4.04 31.82 -8.79
C SER A 117 -3.24 30.50 -8.82
N PRO A 118 -2.97 29.97 -10.02
CA PRO A 118 -2.04 28.85 -10.20
C PRO A 118 -0.67 29.16 -9.61
N ASP A 119 0.04 28.10 -9.23
CA ASP A 119 1.35 28.18 -8.60
C ASP A 119 2.41 27.60 -9.54
N ALA A 120 3.16 28.48 -10.20
CA ALA A 120 4.21 28.09 -11.12
C ALA A 120 5.37 27.32 -10.45
N PHE A 121 5.58 27.47 -9.13
CA PHE A 121 6.56 26.65 -8.41
C PHE A 121 6.07 25.20 -8.27
N ALA A 122 4.76 24.99 -8.11
CA ALA A 122 4.14 23.66 -8.10
C ALA A 122 4.33 22.93 -9.44
N GLU A 123 4.03 23.60 -10.56
CA GLU A 123 4.25 23.04 -11.92
C GLU A 123 5.73 22.68 -12.15
N ALA A 124 6.66 23.54 -11.73
CA ALA A 124 8.11 23.28 -11.80
C ALA A 124 8.54 22.08 -10.95
N SER A 125 8.01 21.97 -9.74
CA SER A 125 8.29 20.86 -8.82
C SER A 125 7.79 19.53 -9.37
N LEU A 126 6.56 19.48 -9.92
CA LEU A 126 6.03 18.30 -10.58
C LEU A 126 6.96 17.80 -11.69
N PHE A 127 7.35 18.69 -12.60
CA PHE A 127 8.22 18.30 -13.72
C PHE A 127 9.58 17.79 -13.24
N PHE A 128 10.20 18.48 -12.29
CA PHE A 128 11.51 18.09 -11.75
C PHE A 128 11.49 16.69 -11.12
N HIS A 129 10.57 16.43 -10.17
CA HIS A 129 10.54 15.16 -9.45
C HIS A 129 10.05 14.00 -10.34
N ALA A 130 9.11 14.24 -11.25
CA ALA A 130 8.69 13.22 -12.21
C ALA A 130 9.81 12.87 -13.21
N ALA A 131 10.56 13.88 -13.67
CA ALA A 131 11.73 13.65 -14.53
C ALA A 131 12.83 12.87 -13.80
N ALA A 132 13.09 13.19 -12.53
CA ALA A 132 14.04 12.46 -11.69
C ALA A 132 13.62 11.00 -11.52
N THR A 133 12.33 10.76 -11.23
CA THR A 133 11.75 9.42 -11.10
C THR A 133 11.90 8.63 -12.39
N LEU A 134 11.50 9.19 -13.53
CA LEU A 134 11.64 8.52 -14.83
C LEU A 134 13.10 8.20 -15.16
N ASN A 135 14.04 9.11 -14.93
CA ASN A 135 15.46 8.85 -15.15
C ASN A 135 15.99 7.74 -14.23
N TYR A 136 15.55 7.71 -12.97
CA TYR A 136 15.91 6.66 -12.05
C TYR A 136 15.42 5.30 -12.54
N PHE A 137 14.15 5.15 -12.93
CA PHE A 137 13.62 3.91 -13.50
C PHE A 137 14.35 3.48 -14.78
N ARG A 138 14.67 4.42 -15.68
CA ARG A 138 15.47 4.14 -16.88
C ARG A 138 16.87 3.63 -16.55
N SER A 139 17.49 4.14 -15.48
CA SER A 139 18.79 3.63 -15.00
C SER A 139 18.73 2.19 -14.47
N LEU A 140 17.54 1.75 -14.03
CA LEU A 140 17.27 0.37 -13.64
C LEU A 140 16.98 -0.54 -14.83
N GLY A 141 16.87 0.00 -16.04
CA GLY A 141 16.51 -0.75 -17.25
C GLY A 141 15.02 -0.77 -17.55
N TRP A 142 14.22 0.12 -16.95
CA TRP A 142 12.83 0.30 -17.38
C TRP A 142 12.79 0.87 -18.80
N GLU A 143 12.09 0.15 -19.67
CA GLU A 143 11.76 0.57 -21.04
C GLU A 143 10.26 0.82 -21.14
N ARG A 144 9.85 1.75 -22.01
CA ARG A 144 8.43 2.05 -22.21
C ARG A 144 7.73 0.82 -22.79
N PRO A 145 6.73 0.25 -22.10
CA PRO A 145 5.94 -0.84 -22.65
C PRO A 145 4.80 -0.34 -23.55
N TRP A 146 4.60 0.98 -23.64
CA TRP A 146 3.55 1.62 -24.43
C TRP A 146 3.99 1.93 -25.87
N PRO A 147 3.04 2.03 -26.82
CA PRO A 147 3.32 2.50 -28.18
C PRO A 147 3.97 3.89 -28.20
N ASP A 148 4.79 4.16 -29.22
CA ASP A 148 5.44 5.46 -29.41
C ASP A 148 4.44 6.60 -29.59
N GLU A 149 3.22 6.32 -30.08
CA GLU A 149 2.18 7.33 -30.25
C GLU A 149 1.45 7.69 -28.94
N LYS A 150 1.70 6.96 -27.83
CA LYS A 150 1.05 7.26 -26.56
C LYS A 150 1.46 8.68 -26.10
N PRO A 151 0.49 9.55 -25.76
CA PRO A 151 0.79 10.88 -25.25
C PRO A 151 1.67 10.85 -23.99
N PRO A 152 2.41 11.94 -23.70
CA PRO A 152 3.17 12.03 -22.47
C PRO A 152 2.27 11.91 -21.24
N LEU A 153 2.81 11.32 -20.17
CA LEU A 153 2.16 11.30 -18.86
C LEU A 153 1.93 12.74 -18.40
N ARG A 154 0.68 13.08 -18.12
CA ARG A 154 0.29 14.41 -17.72
C ARG A 154 0.33 14.55 -16.20
N LEU A 155 0.96 15.62 -15.73
CA LEU A 155 1.06 15.96 -14.31
C LEU A 155 0.32 17.28 -14.12
N VAL A 156 -0.69 17.28 -13.24
CA VAL A 156 -1.54 18.45 -13.02
C VAL A 156 -1.39 18.97 -11.60
N ALA A 157 -0.83 20.17 -11.46
CA ALA A 157 -0.74 20.90 -10.21
C ALA A 157 -2.04 21.65 -9.90
N ASP A 158 -2.16 22.10 -8.65
CA ASP A 158 -3.15 23.11 -8.20
C ASP A 158 -4.61 22.65 -8.29
N VAL A 159 -4.86 21.35 -8.22
CA VAL A 159 -6.20 20.80 -8.34
C VAL A 159 -7.03 21.15 -7.11
N ARG A 160 -8.22 21.70 -7.34
CA ARG A 160 -9.23 22.02 -6.33
C ARG A 160 -10.57 21.47 -6.77
N MET A 161 -11.42 21.14 -5.81
CA MET A 161 -12.74 20.58 -6.09
C MET A 161 -13.81 21.67 -6.01
N PRO A 162 -14.73 21.79 -6.96
CA PRO A 162 -15.82 22.72 -6.84
C PRO A 162 -16.77 22.23 -5.73
N SER A 163 -17.35 23.18 -5.00
CA SER A 163 -18.45 22.91 -4.09
C SER A 163 -19.62 22.26 -4.84
N ARG A 164 -20.52 21.60 -4.12
CA ARG A 164 -21.67 20.92 -4.75
C ARG A 164 -22.54 21.86 -5.60
N ASP A 165 -22.66 23.12 -5.21
CA ASP A 165 -23.37 24.15 -5.96
C ASP A 165 -22.50 24.84 -7.03
N GLY A 166 -21.24 24.43 -7.15
CA GLY A 166 -20.28 24.96 -8.12
C GLY A 166 -19.84 26.39 -7.84
N LYS A 167 -20.13 26.98 -6.67
CA LYS A 167 -19.85 28.41 -6.43
C LYS A 167 -18.47 28.69 -5.85
N VAL A 168 -17.83 27.71 -5.22
CA VAL A 168 -16.57 27.87 -4.50
C VAL A 168 -15.62 26.73 -4.86
N LEU A 169 -14.33 27.02 -4.98
CA LEU A 169 -13.30 25.99 -5.05
C LEU A 169 -12.86 25.61 -3.64
N LEU A 170 -13.08 24.35 -3.30
CA LEU A 170 -12.69 23.73 -2.05
C LEU A 170 -11.27 23.16 -2.17
N PRO A 171 -10.46 23.26 -1.11
CA PRO A 171 -9.19 22.55 -1.04
C PRO A 171 -9.39 21.05 -1.28
N TRP A 172 -8.46 20.43 -1.98
CA TRP A 172 -8.41 18.99 -2.20
C TRP A 172 -7.03 18.50 -1.80
N GLY A 173 -6.95 17.78 -0.68
CA GLY A 173 -5.69 17.35 -0.07
C GLY A 173 -5.35 15.91 -0.44
N ASP A 174 -5.37 15.60 -1.73
CA ASP A 174 -5.09 14.25 -2.23
C ASP A 174 -4.32 14.31 -3.55
N ALA A 175 -3.62 13.23 -3.88
CA ALA A 175 -2.96 13.04 -5.16
C ALA A 175 -3.31 11.65 -5.69
N LEU A 176 -3.45 11.52 -7.01
CA LEU A 176 -3.74 10.21 -7.60
C LEU A 176 -3.38 10.12 -9.07
N PHE A 177 -2.85 8.97 -9.45
CA PHE A 177 -2.74 8.50 -10.82
C PHE A 177 -4.09 7.99 -11.37
N VAL A 178 -4.47 8.47 -12.55
CA VAL A 178 -5.60 7.98 -13.36
C VAL A 178 -5.08 7.48 -14.71
N PRO A 179 -5.18 6.18 -15.01
CA PRO A 179 -4.88 5.70 -16.35
C PRO A 179 -5.92 6.22 -17.35
N ALA A 180 -5.49 6.45 -18.58
CA ALA A 180 -6.36 6.80 -19.68
C ALA A 180 -7.47 5.74 -19.89
N ALA A 181 -8.64 6.18 -20.34
CA ALA A 181 -9.72 5.25 -20.65
C ALA A 181 -9.28 4.26 -21.75
N GLU A 182 -9.59 2.98 -21.54
CA GLU A 182 -9.25 1.92 -22.50
C GLU A 182 -9.82 2.24 -23.89
N GLY A 183 -8.97 2.13 -24.92
CA GLY A 183 -9.38 2.30 -26.32
C GLY A 183 -9.24 3.72 -26.87
N ASP A 184 -8.93 4.73 -26.04
CA ASP A 184 -8.58 6.07 -26.53
C ASP A 184 -7.07 6.27 -26.57
N ALA A 185 -6.46 5.98 -27.71
CA ALA A 185 -5.02 6.15 -27.92
C ALA A 185 -4.54 7.61 -27.82
N ARG A 186 -5.45 8.59 -27.77
CA ARG A 186 -5.13 10.03 -27.63
C ARG A 186 -5.35 10.55 -26.21
N ALA A 187 -5.95 9.75 -25.33
CA ALA A 187 -6.14 10.13 -23.94
C ALA A 187 -4.80 10.06 -23.19
N HIS A 188 -4.62 11.01 -22.26
CA HIS A 188 -3.44 11.05 -21.42
C HIS A 188 -3.70 10.25 -20.14
N ASP A 189 -2.77 9.38 -19.80
CA ASP A 189 -2.56 9.02 -18.40
C ASP A 189 -2.27 10.30 -17.62
N THR A 190 -2.95 10.49 -16.49
CA THR A 190 -2.87 11.76 -15.76
C THR A 190 -2.70 11.54 -14.27
N ILE A 191 -1.74 12.24 -13.68
CA ILE A 191 -1.56 12.34 -12.23
C ILE A 191 -2.03 13.72 -11.79
N TRP A 192 -2.91 13.73 -10.81
CA TRP A 192 -3.52 14.94 -10.26
C TRP A 192 -2.96 15.23 -8.88
N PHE A 193 -2.48 16.45 -8.65
CA PHE A 193 -1.96 16.89 -7.37
C PHE A 193 -2.83 18.01 -6.80
N GLY A 194 -3.46 17.71 -5.67
CA GLY A 194 -4.34 18.61 -4.98
C GLY A 194 -3.63 19.77 -4.28
N ARG A 195 -4.37 20.87 -4.17
CA ARG A 195 -4.06 21.97 -3.27
C ARG A 195 -4.95 21.82 -2.03
N GLY A 196 -4.40 21.22 -0.99
CA GLY A 196 -5.06 20.99 0.30
C GLY A 196 -5.07 22.23 1.20
N PRO A 197 -5.73 22.17 2.36
CA PRO A 197 -5.65 23.23 3.36
C PRO A 197 -4.20 23.41 3.82
N GLY A 198 -3.58 24.58 3.56
CA GLY A 198 -2.22 24.89 4.00
C GLY A 198 -1.07 24.06 3.40
N VAL A 199 -1.34 23.21 2.40
CA VAL A 199 -0.34 22.37 1.69
C VAL A 199 -0.63 22.32 0.19
N ASN A 200 0.43 22.36 -0.63
CA ASN A 200 0.34 22.07 -2.06
C ASN A 200 1.06 20.75 -2.31
N LEU A 201 0.35 19.67 -2.60
CA LEU A 201 0.95 18.33 -2.66
C LEU A 201 2.04 18.22 -3.74
N ALA A 202 1.99 19.10 -4.76
CA ALA A 202 3.02 19.23 -5.78
C ALA A 202 4.37 19.77 -5.25
N TYR A 203 4.50 20.11 -3.97
CA TYR A 203 5.78 20.48 -3.36
C TYR A 203 6.51 19.27 -2.76
N ASP A 204 5.81 18.16 -2.56
CA ASP A 204 6.32 16.95 -1.90
C ASP A 204 6.88 15.99 -2.94
N GLY A 205 8.21 15.98 -3.10
CA GLY A 205 8.88 15.14 -4.09
C GLY A 205 8.65 13.65 -3.89
N ASP A 206 8.44 13.20 -2.64
CA ASP A 206 8.18 11.79 -2.34
C ASP A 206 6.78 11.39 -2.80
N THR A 207 5.79 12.27 -2.56
CA THR A 207 4.42 12.08 -3.08
C THR A 207 4.42 12.08 -4.62
N ILE A 208 5.22 12.94 -5.26
CA ILE A 208 5.33 12.95 -6.73
C ILE A 208 5.96 11.66 -7.25
N ALA A 209 7.06 11.21 -6.62
CA ALA A 209 7.73 9.97 -7.01
C ALA A 209 6.84 8.74 -6.80
N HIS A 210 6.04 8.72 -5.74
CA HIS A 210 5.05 7.68 -5.45
C HIS A 210 4.01 7.58 -6.59
N GLU A 211 3.33 8.67 -6.93
CA GLU A 211 2.32 8.65 -7.98
C GLU A 211 2.88 8.36 -9.37
N VAL A 212 4.08 8.87 -9.68
CA VAL A 212 4.76 8.56 -10.94
C VAL A 212 5.14 7.08 -11.00
N THR A 213 5.47 6.46 -9.86
CA THR A 213 5.74 5.02 -9.80
C THR A 213 4.51 4.20 -10.17
N HIS A 214 3.31 4.56 -9.72
CA HIS A 214 2.07 3.90 -10.18
C HIS A 214 1.96 3.92 -11.71
N ALA A 215 2.17 5.08 -12.34
CA ALA A 215 2.11 5.20 -13.79
C ALA A 215 3.15 4.33 -14.51
N LEU A 216 4.36 4.18 -13.96
CA LEU A 216 5.44 3.38 -14.57
C LEU A 216 5.26 1.87 -14.37
N LEU A 217 4.54 1.46 -13.31
CA LEU A 217 4.32 0.06 -12.96
C LEU A 217 2.98 -0.50 -13.45
N GLU A 218 2.00 0.37 -13.77
CA GLU A 218 0.64 -0.02 -14.22
C GLU A 218 0.63 -1.17 -15.25
N PRO A 219 1.49 -1.20 -16.28
CA PRO A 219 1.45 -2.26 -17.30
C PRO A 219 1.79 -3.66 -16.78
N PHE A 220 2.39 -3.77 -15.60
CA PHE A 220 2.84 -5.02 -14.98
C PHE A 220 1.98 -5.42 -13.78
N LEU A 221 1.02 -4.59 -13.40
CA LEU A 221 0.13 -4.81 -12.27
C LEU A 221 -1.24 -5.29 -12.73
N PRO A 222 -1.93 -6.11 -11.94
CA PRO A 222 -3.30 -6.49 -12.26
C PRO A 222 -4.24 -5.28 -12.11
N ARG A 223 -5.26 -5.22 -12.97
CA ARG A 223 -6.30 -4.17 -12.92
C ARG A 223 -7.15 -4.17 -11.64
N SER A 224 -7.05 -5.22 -10.83
CA SER A 224 -7.78 -5.37 -9.58
C SER A 224 -6.79 -5.33 -8.44
N ALA A 225 -7.07 -4.50 -7.42
CA ALA A 225 -6.31 -4.51 -6.17
C ALA A 225 -6.52 -5.80 -5.36
N TRP A 226 -7.48 -6.63 -5.76
CA TRP A 226 -7.86 -7.88 -5.13
C TRP A 226 -7.65 -9.06 -6.06
N ARG A 227 -7.26 -10.18 -5.46
CA ARG A 227 -7.39 -11.52 -6.04
C ARG A 227 -8.14 -12.43 -5.07
N LEU A 228 -8.42 -13.64 -5.54
CA LEU A 228 -9.08 -14.69 -4.78
C LEU A 228 -8.19 -15.92 -4.70
N ASP A 229 -8.20 -16.59 -3.55
CA ASP A 229 -7.54 -17.88 -3.36
C ASP A 229 -8.22 -18.72 -2.26
N THR A 230 -7.60 -19.83 -1.88
CA THR A 230 -8.21 -20.80 -0.97
C THR A 230 -8.55 -20.25 0.41
N PHE A 231 -7.97 -19.15 0.88
CA PHE A 231 -8.34 -18.56 2.18
C PHE A 231 -9.37 -17.43 2.07
N GLY A 232 -9.67 -16.98 0.85
CA GLY A 232 -10.68 -15.96 0.57
C GLY A 232 -10.14 -14.81 -0.28
N ALA A 233 -10.50 -13.59 0.09
CA ALA A 233 -9.97 -12.40 -0.56
C ALA A 233 -8.49 -12.23 -0.20
N ASP A 234 -7.70 -11.79 -1.18
CA ASP A 234 -6.30 -11.42 -1.00
C ASP A 234 -6.06 -10.04 -1.62
N GLY A 235 -5.71 -9.08 -0.77
CA GLY A 235 -5.41 -7.70 -1.14
C GLY A 235 -3.95 -7.48 -1.56
N SER A 236 -3.14 -8.55 -1.63
CA SER A 236 -1.72 -8.45 -1.98
C SER A 236 -1.44 -7.71 -3.30
N PRO A 237 -2.27 -7.79 -4.37
CA PRO A 237 -2.01 -7.00 -5.57
C PRO A 237 -2.01 -5.49 -5.31
N GLY A 238 -2.99 -4.98 -4.58
CA GLY A 238 -3.03 -3.57 -4.19
C GLY A 238 -1.92 -3.18 -3.22
N ALA A 239 -1.56 -4.07 -2.29
CA ALA A 239 -0.44 -3.84 -1.37
C ALA A 239 0.91 -3.81 -2.07
N ILE A 240 1.10 -4.59 -3.14
CA ILE A 240 2.32 -4.56 -3.96
C ILE A 240 2.41 -3.25 -4.74
N ASP A 241 1.33 -2.81 -5.37
CA ASP A 241 1.27 -1.54 -6.11
C ASP A 241 1.72 -0.36 -5.23
N GLU A 242 1.03 -0.16 -4.10
CA GLU A 242 1.34 0.87 -3.11
C GLU A 242 2.73 0.68 -2.46
N GLY A 243 3.10 -0.57 -2.14
CA GLY A 243 4.37 -0.88 -1.49
C GLY A 243 5.58 -0.64 -2.38
N LEU A 244 5.46 -0.86 -3.69
CA LEU A 244 6.50 -0.53 -4.65
C LEU A 244 6.57 0.98 -4.91
N ALA A 245 5.43 1.67 -4.94
CA ALA A 245 5.38 3.13 -5.02
C ALA A 245 6.11 3.79 -3.83
N ASP A 246 5.82 3.34 -2.61
CA ASP A 246 6.55 3.77 -1.40
C ASP A 246 8.04 3.44 -1.45
N TYR A 247 8.38 2.20 -1.83
CA TYR A 247 9.76 1.75 -1.88
C TYR A 247 10.60 2.58 -2.86
N PHE A 248 10.09 2.80 -4.07
CA PHE A 248 10.84 3.54 -5.09
C PHE A 248 10.91 5.04 -4.78
N ALA A 249 9.85 5.64 -4.24
CA ALA A 249 9.91 7.01 -3.75
C ALA A 249 11.02 7.17 -2.69
N ALA A 250 11.07 6.29 -1.69
CA ALA A 250 12.13 6.26 -0.69
C ALA A 250 13.52 5.92 -1.27
N ALA A 251 13.59 5.07 -2.29
CA ALA A 251 14.84 4.71 -2.95
C ALA A 251 15.46 5.90 -3.71
N ILE A 252 14.60 6.73 -4.32
CA ILE A 252 14.96 7.95 -5.05
C ILE A 252 15.37 9.07 -4.09
N SER A 253 14.59 9.31 -3.04
CA SER A 253 14.89 10.37 -2.06
C SER A 253 16.04 10.00 -1.13
N GLY A 254 16.23 8.69 -0.89
CA GLY A 254 17.16 8.18 0.11
C GLY A 254 16.64 8.29 1.55
N ASP A 255 15.34 8.49 1.73
CA ASP A 255 14.67 8.71 3.02
C ASP A 255 13.48 7.74 3.21
N PRO A 256 13.34 7.04 4.36
CA PRO A 256 12.23 6.12 4.58
C PRO A 256 10.91 6.79 5.01
N PHE A 257 10.85 8.12 5.06
CA PHE A 257 9.65 8.87 5.41
C PHE A 257 9.00 9.39 4.13
N LEU A 258 7.69 9.19 4.03
CA LEU A 258 6.91 9.43 2.82
C LEU A 258 5.77 10.39 3.17
N GLY A 259 5.66 11.46 2.39
CA GLY A 259 4.53 12.38 2.43
C GLY A 259 4.44 13.24 3.69
N GLU A 260 5.51 13.39 4.47
CA GLU A 260 5.48 14.16 5.72
C GLU A 260 5.05 15.63 5.52
N TYR A 261 5.29 16.22 4.35
CA TYR A 261 4.75 17.53 4.01
C TYR A 261 3.30 17.43 3.55
N ALA A 262 3.00 16.51 2.64
CA ALA A 262 1.66 16.34 2.05
C ALA A 262 0.56 16.17 3.13
N VAL A 263 0.88 15.54 4.26
CA VAL A 263 -0.08 15.27 5.33
C VAL A 263 0.06 16.19 6.54
N ARG A 264 0.91 17.21 6.49
CA ARG A 264 1.16 18.12 7.64
C ARG A 264 -0.10 18.83 8.15
N ALA A 265 -1.04 19.09 7.25
CA ALA A 265 -2.34 19.69 7.57
C ALA A 265 -3.48 18.64 7.67
N ALA A 266 -3.12 17.36 7.58
CA ALA A 266 -4.01 16.22 7.72
C ALA A 266 -3.61 15.40 8.95
N GLU A 267 -4.26 14.26 9.13
CA GLU A 267 -3.94 13.35 10.23
C GLU A 267 -2.52 12.75 10.06
N PRO A 268 -1.66 12.78 11.08
CA PRO A 268 -0.26 12.33 10.98
C PRO A 268 -0.06 10.89 10.49
N TRP A 269 -1.03 10.00 10.74
CA TRP A 269 -0.98 8.59 10.31
C TRP A 269 -1.02 8.39 8.80
N ARG A 270 -1.34 9.45 8.03
CA ARG A 270 -1.29 9.41 6.57
C ARG A 270 0.13 9.49 6.02
N SER A 271 1.08 10.05 6.78
CA SER A 271 2.51 9.90 6.46
C SER A 271 2.93 8.47 6.74
N ARG A 272 3.81 7.92 5.91
CA ARG A 272 4.31 6.56 6.09
C ARG A 272 5.78 6.57 6.44
N ASN A 273 6.17 5.69 7.35
CA ASN A 273 7.55 5.42 7.67
C ASN A 273 7.85 3.95 7.37
N ILE A 274 8.59 3.71 6.29
CA ILE A 274 8.94 2.35 5.84
C ILE A 274 10.16 1.77 6.58
N HIS A 275 10.74 2.50 7.54
CA HIS A 275 11.69 1.94 8.51
C HIS A 275 10.99 1.11 9.61
N THR A 276 9.66 0.98 9.55
CA THR A 276 8.88 0.17 10.51
C THR A 276 9.08 -1.34 10.35
N LEU A 277 8.69 -2.09 11.37
CA LEU A 277 8.67 -3.55 11.35
C LEU A 277 7.22 -4.06 11.19
N ALA A 278 6.70 -4.00 9.96
CA ALA A 278 5.46 -4.68 9.61
C ALA A 278 5.68 -6.19 9.48
N ARG A 279 4.73 -6.97 10.01
CA ARG A 279 4.73 -8.44 10.02
C ARG A 279 3.37 -8.98 9.66
N CYS A 280 3.36 -10.14 9.01
CA CYS A 280 2.15 -10.89 8.73
C CYS A 280 1.90 -11.94 9.83
N PRO A 281 0.64 -12.14 10.29
CA PRO A 281 -0.60 -11.51 9.82
C PRO A 281 -0.93 -10.13 10.41
N GLU A 282 -0.20 -9.68 11.43
CA GLU A 282 -0.68 -8.62 12.33
C GLU A 282 -0.88 -7.26 11.64
N ALA A 283 -0.09 -6.98 10.60
CA ALA A 283 -0.20 -5.75 9.84
C ALA A 283 -1.23 -5.83 8.69
N LEU A 284 -1.79 -7.01 8.39
CA LEU A 284 -2.73 -7.19 7.29
C LEU A 284 -4.13 -6.73 7.72
N VAL A 285 -4.70 -5.75 7.02
CA VAL A 285 -6.03 -5.19 7.30
C VAL A 285 -6.93 -5.06 6.07
N GLY A 286 -6.39 -5.27 4.87
CA GLY A 286 -7.13 -5.18 3.61
C GLY A 286 -7.19 -3.76 3.04
N GLN A 287 -6.48 -2.82 3.67
CA GLN A 287 -6.32 -1.47 3.19
C GLN A 287 -4.95 -1.37 2.54
N ARG A 288 -4.92 -1.19 1.21
CA ARG A 288 -3.72 -1.29 0.39
C ARG A 288 -2.52 -0.45 0.87
N HIS A 289 -2.75 0.76 1.38
CA HIS A 289 -1.67 1.64 1.88
C HIS A 289 -1.12 1.17 3.23
N THR A 290 -1.95 0.57 4.10
CA THR A 290 -1.49 -0.04 5.36
C THR A 290 -0.77 -1.35 5.08
N ASP A 291 -1.35 -2.20 4.24
CA ASP A 291 -0.80 -3.51 3.88
C ASP A 291 0.51 -3.38 3.08
N ALA A 292 0.67 -2.28 2.31
CA ALA A 292 1.89 -1.94 1.60
C ALA A 292 3.14 -1.93 2.47
N LEU A 293 3.01 -1.60 3.75
CA LEU A 293 4.12 -1.61 4.70
C LEU A 293 4.75 -3.00 4.85
N LEU A 294 4.01 -4.08 4.61
CA LEU A 294 4.58 -5.44 4.59
C LEU A 294 5.69 -5.54 3.55
N LEU A 295 5.48 -4.99 2.36
CA LEU A 295 6.45 -5.04 1.26
C LEU A 295 7.49 -3.92 1.38
N SER A 296 7.05 -2.67 1.44
CA SER A 296 7.95 -1.51 1.38
C SER A 296 8.97 -1.51 2.52
N SER A 297 8.54 -1.84 3.75
CA SER A 297 9.44 -1.91 4.89
C SER A 297 10.37 -3.12 4.88
N ALA A 298 9.95 -4.23 4.27
CA ALA A 298 10.81 -5.38 4.09
C ALA A 298 11.92 -5.11 3.07
N LEU A 299 11.58 -4.46 1.96
CA LEU A 299 12.56 -4.04 0.94
C LEU A 299 13.50 -2.96 1.48
N TRP A 300 12.99 -1.97 2.22
CA TRP A 300 13.84 -0.94 2.83
C TRP A 300 14.86 -1.52 3.81
N ALA A 301 14.45 -2.48 4.64
CA ALA A 301 15.35 -3.16 5.58
C ALA A 301 16.51 -3.92 4.90
N LEU A 302 16.37 -4.28 3.62
CA LEU A 302 17.45 -4.82 2.80
C LEU A 302 18.31 -3.73 2.18
N ARG A 303 17.66 -2.67 1.69
CA ARG A 303 18.28 -1.59 0.94
C ARG A 303 19.16 -0.68 1.79
N GLU A 304 18.69 -0.31 2.97
CA GLU A 304 19.35 0.66 3.85
C GLU A 304 20.79 0.26 4.22
N PRO A 305 21.07 -0.95 4.74
CA PRO A 305 22.43 -1.36 5.06
C PRO A 305 23.27 -1.73 3.83
N ALA A 306 22.67 -1.84 2.64
CA ALA A 306 23.38 -2.25 1.42
C ALA A 306 24.31 -1.14 0.90
N SER A 307 25.42 -1.53 0.29
CA SER A 307 26.31 -0.61 -0.43
C SER A 307 25.61 0.01 -1.65
N PRO A 308 26.09 1.14 -2.20
CA PRO A 308 25.47 1.77 -3.38
C PRO A 308 25.29 0.80 -4.56
N SER A 309 26.28 -0.06 -4.82
CA SER A 309 26.19 -1.08 -5.89
C SER A 309 25.10 -2.11 -5.63
N GLN A 310 24.98 -2.58 -4.40
CA GLN A 310 23.96 -3.53 -3.97
C GLN A 310 22.56 -2.90 -3.96
N ARG A 311 22.43 -1.62 -3.60
CA ARG A 311 21.16 -0.88 -3.70
C ARG A 311 20.68 -0.85 -5.15
N GLY A 312 21.55 -0.48 -6.10
CA GLY A 312 21.22 -0.50 -7.52
C GLY A 312 20.85 -1.90 -8.03
N ALA A 313 21.53 -2.95 -7.56
CA ALA A 313 21.21 -4.33 -7.90
C ALA A 313 19.85 -4.76 -7.32
N LEU A 314 19.54 -4.41 -6.07
CA LEU A 314 18.26 -4.67 -5.42
C LEU A 314 17.12 -3.94 -6.15
N ASP A 315 17.28 -2.63 -6.38
CA ASP A 315 16.28 -1.77 -7.02
C ASP A 315 15.94 -2.32 -8.43
N ARG A 316 16.95 -2.74 -9.20
CA ARG A 316 16.78 -3.42 -10.49
C ARG A 316 16.10 -4.79 -10.34
N ALA A 317 16.51 -5.60 -9.36
CA ALA A 317 15.92 -6.91 -9.15
C ALA A 317 14.44 -6.83 -8.77
N VAL A 318 14.05 -5.85 -7.94
CA VAL A 318 12.65 -5.56 -7.58
C VAL A 318 11.84 -5.25 -8.84
N LEU A 319 12.29 -4.28 -9.63
CA LEU A 319 11.61 -3.88 -10.86
C LEU A 319 11.46 -5.04 -11.85
N THR A 320 12.59 -5.68 -12.19
CA THR A 320 12.61 -6.76 -13.20
C THR A 320 11.91 -8.02 -12.73
N THR A 321 11.77 -8.24 -11.41
CA THR A 321 10.91 -9.32 -10.90
C THR A 321 9.45 -9.04 -11.21
N LEU A 322 8.95 -7.81 -10.93
CA LEU A 322 7.57 -7.45 -11.25
C LEU A 322 7.27 -7.61 -12.74
N GLN A 323 8.18 -7.14 -13.61
CA GLN A 323 8.03 -7.21 -15.07
C GLN A 323 7.91 -8.64 -15.63
N THR A 324 8.28 -9.66 -14.85
CA THR A 324 8.16 -11.07 -15.29
C THR A 324 6.83 -11.74 -14.96
N PHE A 325 5.94 -11.09 -14.19
CA PHE A 325 4.64 -11.66 -13.85
C PHE A 325 3.66 -11.58 -15.02
N GLN A 326 3.47 -12.72 -15.69
CA GLN A 326 2.50 -12.88 -16.77
C GLN A 326 1.73 -14.21 -16.57
N PRO A 327 0.38 -14.19 -16.49
CA PRO A 327 -0.47 -13.01 -16.44
C PRO A 327 -0.32 -12.26 -15.10
N ALA A 328 -0.44 -10.92 -15.10
CA ALA A 328 -0.34 -10.10 -13.90
C ALA A 328 -1.37 -10.48 -12.79
N SER A 329 -2.48 -11.15 -13.16
CA SER A 329 -3.46 -11.70 -12.22
C SER A 329 -2.91 -12.79 -11.30
N GLU A 330 -1.75 -13.37 -11.63
CA GLU A 330 -1.07 -14.36 -10.78
C GLU A 330 -0.20 -13.73 -9.69
N LEU A 331 -0.02 -12.41 -9.70
CA LEU A 331 0.77 -11.69 -8.71
C LEU A 331 0.16 -11.87 -7.31
N SER A 332 0.99 -12.31 -6.36
CA SER A 332 0.72 -12.29 -4.93
C SER A 332 2.01 -11.89 -4.21
N LEU A 333 1.89 -11.50 -2.93
CA LEU A 333 3.06 -11.07 -2.15
C LEU A 333 4.09 -12.20 -2.03
N GLU A 334 3.64 -13.42 -1.75
CA GLU A 334 4.49 -14.61 -1.63
C GLU A 334 5.22 -14.88 -2.94
N ARG A 335 4.48 -14.98 -4.04
CA ARG A 335 5.06 -15.30 -5.35
C ARG A 335 6.05 -14.24 -5.78
N PHE A 336 5.74 -12.96 -5.54
CA PHE A 336 6.65 -11.85 -5.84
C PHE A 336 7.96 -11.98 -5.05
N LEU A 337 7.88 -12.22 -3.73
CA LEU A 337 9.06 -12.32 -2.87
C LEU A 337 9.88 -13.58 -3.15
N GLU A 338 9.25 -14.72 -3.46
CA GLU A 338 9.95 -15.94 -3.89
C GLU A 338 10.70 -15.73 -5.21
N ALA A 339 10.04 -15.09 -6.19
CA ALA A 339 10.65 -14.75 -7.47
C ALA A 339 11.81 -13.76 -7.28
N LEU A 340 11.67 -12.79 -6.37
CA LEU A 340 12.72 -11.82 -6.04
C LEU A 340 13.92 -12.50 -5.39
N VAL A 341 13.73 -13.37 -4.39
CA VAL A 341 14.82 -14.14 -3.77
C VAL A 341 15.52 -15.01 -4.82
N THR A 342 14.74 -15.67 -5.69
CA THR A 342 15.27 -16.47 -6.79
C THR A 342 16.12 -15.63 -7.75
N ARG A 343 15.67 -14.42 -8.08
CA ARG A 343 16.43 -13.48 -8.91
C ARG A 343 17.71 -13.02 -8.22
N LEU A 344 17.62 -12.56 -6.98
CA LEU A 344 18.77 -12.14 -6.18
C LEU A 344 19.80 -13.26 -6.06
N THR A 345 19.37 -14.51 -5.89
CA THR A 345 20.30 -15.66 -5.85
C THR A 345 21.15 -15.78 -7.11
N ARG A 346 20.61 -15.44 -8.28
CA ARG A 346 21.33 -15.50 -9.56
C ARG A 346 22.14 -14.24 -9.85
N GLU A 347 21.61 -13.07 -9.53
CA GLU A 347 22.10 -11.77 -10.03
C GLU A 347 22.82 -10.93 -8.97
N ALA A 348 22.51 -11.15 -7.69
CA ALA A 348 23.06 -10.45 -6.53
C ALA A 348 23.12 -11.38 -5.30
N PRO A 349 23.86 -12.51 -5.38
CA PRO A 349 23.82 -13.58 -4.38
C PRO A 349 24.19 -13.11 -2.96
N GLU A 350 24.93 -12.01 -2.83
CA GLU A 350 25.26 -11.37 -1.56
C GLU A 350 24.04 -10.81 -0.81
N LEU A 351 22.94 -10.50 -1.52
CA LEU A 351 21.68 -10.03 -0.94
C LEU A 351 20.68 -11.16 -0.68
N ALA A 352 20.79 -12.28 -1.39
CA ALA A 352 19.80 -13.34 -1.39
C ALA A 352 19.51 -13.92 0.00
N ARG A 353 20.56 -14.19 0.80
CA ARG A 353 20.41 -14.70 2.17
C ARG A 353 19.69 -13.68 3.05
N SER A 354 20.12 -12.42 3.01
CA SER A 354 19.50 -11.35 3.80
C SER A 354 18.02 -11.17 3.43
N ALA A 355 17.70 -11.25 2.13
CA ALA A 355 16.34 -11.18 1.61
C ALA A 355 15.48 -12.32 2.17
N GLN A 356 15.92 -13.57 2.02
CA GLN A 356 15.21 -14.74 2.54
C GLN A 356 14.96 -14.62 4.05
N GLU A 357 15.99 -14.29 4.82
CA GLU A 357 15.86 -14.14 6.27
C GLU A 357 14.93 -12.98 6.66
N THR A 358 15.00 -11.85 5.97
CA THR A 358 14.16 -10.68 6.26
C THR A 358 12.70 -10.97 5.97
N PHE A 359 12.40 -11.59 4.83
CA PHE A 359 11.04 -11.96 4.45
C PHE A 359 10.49 -13.04 5.39
N SER A 360 11.29 -14.06 5.74
CA SER A 360 10.86 -15.10 6.69
C SER A 360 10.66 -14.56 8.11
N ARG A 361 11.54 -13.72 8.64
CA ARG A 361 11.36 -13.10 9.98
C ARG A 361 10.13 -12.20 10.08
N ARG A 362 9.65 -11.67 8.95
CA ARG A 362 8.45 -10.85 8.86
C ARG A 362 7.18 -11.65 8.56
N GLY A 363 7.29 -12.98 8.46
CA GLY A 363 6.17 -13.86 8.16
C GLY A 363 5.67 -13.76 6.71
N LEU A 364 6.49 -13.26 5.78
CA LEU A 364 6.12 -13.10 4.37
C LEU A 364 6.47 -14.33 3.52
N LEU A 365 7.47 -15.10 3.95
CA LEU A 365 7.87 -16.37 3.32
C LEU A 365 7.90 -17.49 4.37
N PRO A 366 7.45 -18.72 4.01
CA PRO A 366 7.00 -19.14 2.67
C PRO A 366 5.57 -18.70 2.32
N ALA A 367 4.80 -18.22 3.29
CA ALA A 367 3.49 -17.65 3.05
C ALA A 367 3.13 -16.62 4.12
N CYS A 368 2.34 -15.61 3.76
CA CYS A 368 1.72 -14.71 4.72
C CYS A 368 0.45 -15.39 5.29
N PRO A 369 0.48 -15.90 6.55
CA PRO A 369 -0.70 -16.50 7.13
C PRO A 369 -1.85 -15.48 7.19
N ARG A 370 -3.07 -15.88 6.80
CA ARG A 370 -4.29 -15.08 6.92
C ARG A 370 -5.21 -15.54 8.05
N VAL A 371 -4.59 -16.01 9.13
CA VAL A 371 -5.26 -16.46 10.35
C VAL A 371 -4.69 -15.68 11.53
N LEU A 372 -5.55 -15.00 12.27
CA LEU A 372 -5.22 -14.30 13.51
C LEU A 372 -5.80 -15.07 14.70
N GLU A 373 -5.03 -15.22 15.77
CA GLU A 373 -5.57 -15.74 17.04
C GLU A 373 -6.48 -14.69 17.67
N LEU A 374 -7.66 -15.10 18.12
CA LEU A 374 -8.60 -14.27 18.85
C LEU A 374 -8.79 -14.87 20.25
N GLU A 375 -8.09 -14.29 21.22
CA GLU A 375 -8.08 -14.80 22.58
C GLU A 375 -9.29 -14.31 23.39
N PRO A 376 -9.78 -15.11 24.36
CA PRO A 376 -10.85 -14.69 25.26
C PRO A 376 -10.51 -13.37 25.98
N GLY A 377 -11.47 -12.43 26.01
CA GLY A 377 -11.30 -11.14 26.68
C GLY A 377 -10.44 -10.11 25.92
N GLN A 378 -9.91 -10.46 24.74
CA GLN A 378 -9.30 -9.49 23.84
C GLN A 378 -10.35 -8.86 22.92
N SER A 379 -10.11 -7.59 22.57
CA SER A 379 -10.81 -6.88 21.51
C SER A 379 -9.81 -6.57 20.41
N LEU A 380 -9.93 -7.25 19.27
CA LEU A 380 -9.04 -7.08 18.14
C LEU A 380 -9.59 -6.01 17.18
N GLY A 381 -8.69 -5.16 16.68
CA GLY A 381 -8.96 -4.20 15.61
C GLY A 381 -7.80 -4.19 14.63
N GLY A 382 -8.04 -3.76 13.39
CA GLY A 382 -6.97 -3.59 12.41
C GLY A 382 -6.02 -2.47 12.85
N SER A 383 -4.76 -2.54 12.42
CA SER A 383 -3.75 -1.49 12.67
C SER A 383 -4.18 -0.10 12.15
N ALA A 384 -5.05 -0.06 11.13
CA ALA A 384 -5.70 1.16 10.61
C ALA A 384 -7.03 1.50 11.32
N GLY A 385 -7.30 0.91 12.48
CA GLY A 385 -8.53 1.04 13.26
C GLY A 385 -9.61 -0.01 12.91
N ALA A 386 -9.62 -0.53 11.68
CA ALA A 386 -10.58 -1.55 11.24
C ALA A 386 -9.99 -2.48 10.17
N PHE A 387 -10.64 -3.62 9.97
CA PHE A 387 -10.40 -4.53 8.85
C PHE A 387 -11.37 -4.21 7.71
N VAL A 388 -10.89 -4.30 6.47
CA VAL A 388 -11.71 -4.14 5.26
C VAL A 388 -12.46 -5.44 4.98
N ALA A 389 -13.76 -5.33 4.68
CA ALA A 389 -14.59 -6.42 4.19
C ALA A 389 -14.97 -6.14 2.72
N PRO A 390 -14.25 -6.70 1.74
CA PRO A 390 -14.53 -6.44 0.33
C PRO A 390 -15.91 -6.96 -0.05
N GLY A 391 -16.60 -6.24 -0.94
CA GLY A 391 -17.91 -6.58 -1.48
C GLY A 391 -17.84 -7.21 -2.86
N GLY A 392 -18.99 -7.66 -3.34
CA GLY A 392 -19.12 -8.33 -4.64
C GLY A 392 -18.58 -7.48 -5.80
N ARG A 393 -18.75 -6.15 -5.75
CA ARG A 393 -18.27 -5.24 -6.81
C ARG A 393 -16.76 -5.16 -6.86
N SER A 394 -16.08 -5.02 -5.73
CA SER A 394 -14.62 -4.92 -5.65
C SER A 394 -13.94 -6.22 -6.06
N LEU A 395 -14.53 -7.37 -5.70
CA LEU A 395 -14.04 -8.69 -6.08
C LEU A 395 -14.57 -9.19 -7.44
N ARG A 396 -15.42 -8.40 -8.12
CA ARG A 396 -16.05 -8.74 -9.41
C ARG A 396 -16.81 -10.07 -9.38
N MET A 397 -17.54 -10.31 -8.30
CA MET A 397 -18.24 -11.56 -8.04
C MET A 397 -19.71 -11.35 -7.66
N LYS A 398 -20.48 -12.43 -7.73
CA LYS A 398 -21.90 -12.49 -7.35
C LYS A 398 -22.06 -13.30 -6.07
N GLY A 399 -22.98 -12.88 -5.22
CA GLY A 399 -23.29 -13.58 -3.98
C GLY A 399 -22.31 -13.23 -2.86
N LEU A 400 -21.81 -14.25 -2.17
CA LEU A 400 -21.02 -14.07 -0.96
C LEU A 400 -19.55 -13.79 -1.30
N ALA A 401 -19.12 -12.56 -1.03
CA ALA A 401 -17.72 -12.15 -1.11
C ALA A 401 -16.93 -12.66 0.12
N PRO A 402 -15.82 -13.38 -0.08
CA PRO A 402 -15.02 -13.90 1.01
C PRO A 402 -14.33 -12.78 1.80
N GLY A 403 -14.09 -13.04 3.08
CA GLY A 403 -13.29 -12.16 3.92
C GLY A 403 -11.79 -12.26 3.60
N LEU A 404 -11.03 -11.29 4.09
CA LEU A 404 -9.57 -11.26 4.00
C LEU A 404 -8.90 -12.20 5.01
N LEU A 405 -9.37 -12.17 6.25
CA LEU A 405 -8.74 -12.85 7.39
C LEU A 405 -9.69 -13.87 7.99
N GLN A 406 -9.12 -14.90 8.60
CA GLN A 406 -9.80 -15.79 9.51
C GLN A 406 -9.33 -15.53 10.93
N PHE A 407 -10.21 -15.76 11.90
CA PHE A 407 -9.95 -15.60 13.32
C PHE A 407 -10.05 -16.97 13.98
N HIS A 408 -8.95 -17.43 14.53
CA HIS A 408 -8.87 -18.70 15.23
C HIS A 408 -9.22 -18.51 16.71
N ALA A 409 -10.20 -19.28 17.16
CA ALA A 409 -10.67 -19.30 18.53
C ALA A 409 -10.43 -20.69 19.14
N ARG A 410 -9.63 -20.74 20.20
CA ARG A 410 -9.52 -21.94 21.04
C ARG A 410 -10.72 -22.01 21.96
N VAL A 411 -11.46 -23.11 21.87
CA VAL A 411 -12.71 -23.33 22.58
C VAL A 411 -12.42 -24.04 23.91
N PRO A 412 -12.74 -23.41 25.06
CA PRO A 412 -12.58 -24.07 26.35
C PRO A 412 -13.43 -25.34 26.48
N PRO A 413 -12.94 -26.39 27.18
CA PRO A 413 -13.72 -27.60 27.43
C PRO A 413 -15.08 -27.29 28.07
N GLY A 414 -16.14 -27.97 27.62
CA GLY A 414 -17.50 -27.77 28.14
C GLY A 414 -18.24 -26.57 27.53
N THR A 415 -17.62 -25.82 26.63
CA THR A 415 -18.29 -24.78 25.84
C THR A 415 -19.26 -25.42 24.85
N THR A 416 -20.51 -24.99 24.86
CA THR A 416 -21.54 -25.39 23.89
C THR A 416 -21.63 -24.43 22.70
N ALA A 417 -21.37 -23.13 22.91
CA ALA A 417 -21.38 -22.14 21.85
C ALA A 417 -20.32 -21.06 22.02
N VAL A 418 -19.87 -20.52 20.88
CA VAL A 418 -19.00 -19.34 20.77
C VAL A 418 -19.80 -18.23 20.13
N SER A 419 -19.80 -17.05 20.75
CA SER A 419 -20.37 -15.84 20.19
C SER A 419 -19.26 -14.90 19.72
N LEU A 420 -19.26 -14.58 18.42
CA LEU A 420 -18.40 -13.54 17.84
C LEU A 420 -19.12 -12.20 17.89
N ARG A 421 -18.52 -11.23 18.59
CA ARG A 421 -18.99 -9.85 18.65
C ARG A 421 -18.05 -8.94 17.89
N PHE A 422 -18.60 -7.94 17.20
CA PHE A 422 -17.82 -6.97 16.44
C PHE A 422 -18.65 -5.72 16.17
N ARG A 423 -18.01 -4.62 15.78
CA ARG A 423 -18.71 -3.50 15.16
C ARG A 423 -18.45 -3.48 13.65
N SER A 424 -19.36 -2.87 12.92
CA SER A 424 -19.25 -2.78 11.47
C SER A 424 -19.86 -1.51 10.91
N GLY A 425 -19.42 -1.14 9.72
CA GLY A 425 -20.01 -0.07 8.94
C GLY A 425 -19.67 -0.17 7.46
N ALA A 426 -20.23 0.74 6.67
CA ALA A 426 -20.07 0.79 5.23
C ALA A 426 -20.00 2.26 4.77
N PRO A 427 -19.29 2.55 3.67
CA PRO A 427 -19.50 3.79 2.95
C PRO A 427 -20.95 3.89 2.45
N ARG A 428 -21.43 5.12 2.31
CA ARG A 428 -22.75 5.36 1.68
C ARG A 428 -22.65 5.04 0.19
N PRO A 429 -23.69 4.43 -0.41
CA PRO A 429 -23.75 4.28 -1.86
C PRO A 429 -23.64 5.64 -2.55
N PRO A 430 -22.99 5.72 -3.72
CA PRO A 430 -23.04 6.91 -4.56
C PRO A 430 -24.49 7.32 -4.86
N PRO A 431 -24.82 8.62 -4.91
CA PRO A 431 -26.14 9.07 -5.31
C PRO A 431 -26.55 8.47 -6.66
N GLY A 432 -27.79 7.99 -6.77
CA GLY A 432 -28.35 7.45 -8.02
C GLY A 432 -27.90 6.02 -8.38
N GLN A 433 -27.07 5.35 -7.56
CA GLN A 433 -26.75 3.94 -7.76
C GLN A 433 -27.49 3.06 -6.76
N GLU A 434 -28.27 2.10 -7.27
CA GLU A 434 -28.90 1.04 -6.46
C GLU A 434 -27.87 -0.07 -6.20
N LEU A 435 -27.00 0.14 -5.22
CA LEU A 435 -26.03 -0.86 -4.77
C LEU A 435 -26.44 -1.42 -3.42
N THR A 436 -26.32 -2.73 -3.27
CA THR A 436 -26.53 -3.39 -1.98
C THR A 436 -25.38 -3.02 -1.00
N PRO A 437 -25.69 -2.45 0.18
CA PRO A 437 -24.68 -2.05 1.15
C PRO A 437 -24.01 -3.27 1.79
N PHE A 438 -22.93 -3.03 2.54
CA PHE A 438 -22.25 -4.07 3.31
C PHE A 438 -23.24 -4.90 4.14
N HIS A 439 -23.27 -6.20 3.87
CA HIS A 439 -24.11 -7.16 4.58
C HIS A 439 -23.22 -8.27 5.16
N PRO A 440 -22.70 -8.10 6.39
CA PRO A 440 -21.77 -9.05 6.97
C PRO A 440 -22.45 -10.41 7.18
N VAL A 441 -21.72 -11.48 6.88
CA VAL A 441 -22.09 -12.87 7.14
C VAL A 441 -20.94 -13.51 7.89
N VAL A 442 -21.24 -14.17 9.02
CA VAL A 442 -20.22 -14.90 9.79
C VAL A 442 -20.21 -16.35 9.34
N LEU A 443 -19.04 -16.78 8.88
CA LEU A 443 -18.76 -18.16 8.52
C LEU A 443 -17.92 -18.80 9.63
N ALA A 444 -18.21 -20.05 9.97
CA ALA A 444 -17.42 -20.81 10.93
C ALA A 444 -17.09 -22.20 10.42
N ARG A 445 -15.85 -22.64 10.70
CA ARG A 445 -15.36 -23.99 10.45
C ARG A 445 -14.69 -24.52 11.69
N ARG A 446 -15.03 -25.74 12.07
CA ARG A 446 -14.48 -26.41 13.26
C ARG A 446 -13.19 -27.15 12.88
N HIS A 447 -12.26 -27.20 13.83
CA HIS A 447 -11.01 -27.97 13.79
C HIS A 447 -9.96 -27.55 12.76
N ARG A 448 -10.32 -26.82 11.70
CA ARG A 448 -9.39 -26.39 10.63
C ARG A 448 -9.81 -25.06 10.00
N PRO A 449 -8.89 -24.32 9.36
CA PRO A 449 -9.22 -23.11 8.61
C PRO A 449 -10.28 -23.35 7.53
N LEU A 450 -11.12 -22.34 7.30
CA LEU A 450 -12.05 -22.30 6.17
C LEU A 450 -11.27 -22.34 4.85
N GLN A 451 -11.86 -22.99 3.86
CA GLN A 451 -11.38 -22.98 2.48
C GLN A 451 -12.47 -22.48 1.53
N TRP A 452 -12.03 -21.75 0.52
CA TRP A 452 -12.86 -21.27 -0.57
C TRP A 452 -12.52 -21.97 -1.88
N ARG A 453 -13.57 -22.16 -2.69
CA ARG A 453 -13.47 -22.52 -4.11
C ARG A 453 -14.15 -21.45 -4.94
N HIS A 454 -13.51 -21.07 -6.04
CA HIS A 454 -13.95 -19.99 -6.91
C HIS A 454 -14.23 -20.52 -8.31
N ASP A 455 -15.48 -20.38 -8.75
CA ASP A 455 -15.98 -20.86 -10.04
C ASP A 455 -16.47 -19.66 -10.85
N GLY A 456 -15.52 -18.99 -11.52
CA GLY A 456 -15.78 -17.73 -12.22
C GLY A 456 -16.27 -16.64 -11.26
N PRO A 457 -17.46 -16.04 -11.46
CA PRO A 457 -17.99 -15.00 -10.58
C PRO A 457 -18.63 -15.54 -9.29
N GLN A 458 -18.64 -16.86 -9.06
CA GLN A 458 -19.22 -17.46 -7.86
C GLN A 458 -18.13 -17.97 -6.91
N SER A 459 -18.45 -18.00 -5.61
CA SER A 459 -17.54 -18.54 -4.60
C SER A 459 -18.30 -19.36 -3.57
N HIS A 460 -17.65 -20.44 -3.15
CA HIS A 460 -18.22 -21.43 -2.25
C HIS A 460 -17.24 -21.66 -1.09
N SER A 461 -17.70 -21.43 0.14
CA SER A 461 -16.95 -21.77 1.35
C SER A 461 -17.26 -23.20 1.79
N ASP A 462 -16.32 -23.85 2.46
CA ASP A 462 -16.52 -25.13 3.15
C ASP A 462 -16.98 -24.95 4.62
N ALA A 463 -17.53 -23.79 4.96
CA ALA A 463 -17.97 -23.46 6.32
C ALA A 463 -19.00 -24.49 6.84
N ASP A 464 -18.85 -24.91 8.09
CA ASP A 464 -19.83 -25.78 8.77
C ASP A 464 -21.08 -24.97 9.12
N ILE A 465 -20.90 -23.69 9.44
CA ILE A 465 -21.96 -22.77 9.83
C ILE A 465 -21.85 -21.48 9.01
N THR A 466 -22.98 -21.02 8.50
CA THR A 466 -23.16 -19.71 7.89
C THR A 466 -24.30 -19.00 8.61
N THR A 467 -24.03 -17.84 9.21
CA THR A 467 -25.03 -17.11 9.99
C THR A 467 -24.99 -15.62 9.70
N VAL A 468 -26.17 -15.00 9.68
CA VAL A 468 -26.32 -13.55 9.56
C VAL A 468 -26.32 -12.98 10.98
N PRO A 469 -25.39 -12.07 11.31
CA PRO A 469 -25.32 -11.47 12.64
C PRO A 469 -26.52 -10.55 12.88
N LEU A 470 -26.86 -10.34 14.16
CA LEU A 470 -27.94 -9.43 14.54
C LEU A 470 -27.70 -8.01 13.95
N PRO A 471 -28.77 -7.31 13.52
CA PRO A 471 -28.64 -5.98 12.93
C PRO A 471 -28.20 -4.94 13.97
N GLY A 472 -27.48 -3.92 13.51
CA GLY A 472 -26.96 -2.84 14.37
C GLY A 472 -25.50 -2.52 14.04
N VAL A 473 -24.97 -1.47 14.70
CA VAL A 473 -23.54 -1.13 14.60
C VAL A 473 -22.71 -2.17 15.35
N SER A 474 -23.14 -2.51 16.57
CA SER A 474 -22.61 -3.65 17.32
C SER A 474 -23.38 -4.90 16.92
N ARG A 475 -22.66 -5.92 16.49
CA ARG A 475 -23.20 -7.15 15.92
C ARG A 475 -22.71 -8.35 16.73
N SER A 476 -23.52 -9.41 16.72
CA SER A 476 -23.18 -10.69 17.36
C SER A 476 -23.66 -11.84 16.49
N ALA A 477 -22.84 -12.89 16.40
CA ALA A 477 -23.15 -14.15 15.74
C ALA A 477 -22.81 -15.30 16.70
N ARG A 478 -23.78 -16.16 16.98
CA ARG A 478 -23.63 -17.33 17.86
C ARG A 478 -23.41 -18.58 17.01
N ILE A 479 -22.40 -19.36 17.38
CA ILE A 479 -21.93 -20.55 16.67
C ILE A 479 -21.90 -21.72 17.66
N GLU A 480 -22.64 -22.78 17.38
CA GLU A 480 -22.56 -24.02 18.18
C GLU A 480 -21.21 -24.70 17.97
N THR A 481 -20.53 -25.09 19.05
CA THR A 481 -19.20 -25.70 18.98
C THR A 481 -19.26 -27.17 18.63
N GLU A 482 -20.34 -27.87 19.02
CA GLU A 482 -20.48 -29.33 18.90
C GLU A 482 -19.27 -30.10 19.48
N GLY A 483 -18.68 -29.57 20.55
CA GLY A 483 -17.50 -30.15 21.19
C GLY A 483 -16.17 -29.89 20.48
N ALA A 484 -16.14 -28.99 19.48
CA ALA A 484 -14.90 -28.57 18.85
C ALA A 484 -13.97 -27.88 19.86
N SER A 485 -12.68 -28.20 19.78
CA SER A 485 -11.59 -27.52 20.51
C SER A 485 -11.13 -26.24 19.82
N ASP A 486 -11.39 -26.11 18.53
CA ASP A 486 -10.90 -25.04 17.67
C ASP A 486 -12.00 -24.63 16.70
N VAL A 487 -12.22 -23.33 16.57
CA VAL A 487 -13.17 -22.75 15.60
C VAL A 487 -12.46 -21.64 14.85
N PHE A 488 -12.54 -21.68 13.52
CA PHE A 488 -12.06 -20.66 12.62
C PHE A 488 -13.26 -19.86 12.14
N LEU A 489 -13.19 -18.54 12.25
CA LEU A 489 -14.28 -17.62 11.94
C LEU A 489 -13.84 -16.68 10.82
N GLN A 490 -14.72 -16.39 9.86
CA GLN A 490 -14.46 -15.36 8.85
C GLN A 490 -15.70 -14.49 8.65
N LEU A 491 -15.48 -13.18 8.52
CA LEU A 491 -16.52 -12.26 8.11
C LEU A 491 -16.50 -12.12 6.58
N ALA A 492 -17.53 -12.65 5.94
CA ALA A 492 -17.81 -12.50 4.53
C ALA A 492 -18.83 -11.37 4.29
N ASN A 493 -19.02 -10.95 3.05
CA ASN A 493 -19.92 -9.86 2.67
C ASN A 493 -20.90 -10.33 1.60
N ALA A 494 -22.21 -10.26 1.88
CA ALA A 494 -23.25 -10.58 0.90
C ALA A 494 -23.73 -9.35 0.10
N GLY A 495 -23.16 -8.17 0.35
CA GLY A 495 -23.43 -6.93 -0.37
C GLY A 495 -22.43 -6.64 -1.49
N GLU A 496 -22.80 -5.72 -2.37
CA GLU A 496 -21.95 -5.25 -3.46
C GLU A 496 -20.90 -4.24 -3.00
N LEU A 497 -21.25 -3.38 -2.03
CA LEU A 497 -20.32 -2.41 -1.46
C LEU A 497 -19.39 -3.05 -0.45
N ASP A 498 -18.15 -2.57 -0.45
CA ASP A 498 -17.19 -2.85 0.62
C ASP A 498 -17.72 -2.35 1.96
N GLY A 499 -17.23 -2.95 3.03
CA GLY A 499 -17.48 -2.53 4.39
C GLY A 499 -16.22 -2.58 5.23
N TRP A 500 -16.40 -2.39 6.53
CA TRP A 500 -15.36 -2.55 7.52
C TRP A 500 -15.91 -3.17 8.79
N TYR A 501 -15.03 -3.79 9.57
CA TYR A 501 -15.34 -4.29 10.89
C TYR A 501 -14.16 -4.13 11.85
N ASP A 502 -14.47 -3.93 13.13
CA ASP A 502 -13.49 -3.77 14.20
C ASP A 502 -14.05 -4.29 15.54
N HIS A 503 -13.28 -4.15 16.63
CA HIS A 503 -13.64 -4.59 17.98
C HIS A 503 -14.10 -6.06 18.06
N LEU A 504 -13.41 -6.95 17.34
CA LEU A 504 -13.73 -8.38 17.37
C LEU A 504 -13.44 -8.94 18.76
N SER A 505 -14.39 -9.61 19.35
CA SER A 505 -14.23 -10.29 20.64
C SER A 505 -15.07 -11.56 20.71
N LEU A 506 -14.65 -12.48 21.57
CA LEU A 506 -15.32 -13.76 21.78
C LEU A 506 -15.99 -13.83 23.14
N GLU A 507 -17.15 -14.47 23.17
CA GLU A 507 -17.79 -14.93 24.39
C GLU A 507 -18.10 -16.43 24.28
N PHE A 508 -17.85 -17.17 25.37
CA PHE A 508 -18.04 -18.61 25.43
C PHE A 508 -19.23 -18.92 26.33
N GLU A 509 -20.16 -19.73 25.82
CA GLU A 509 -21.29 -20.25 26.57
C GLU A 509 -20.98 -21.67 27.01
N SER A 510 -20.99 -21.93 28.32
CA SER A 510 -20.82 -23.28 28.86
C SER A 510 -22.15 -24.01 28.94
N GLY A 511 -22.13 -25.30 28.63
CA GLY A 511 -23.26 -26.19 28.91
C GLY A 511 -23.46 -26.37 30.43
N PRO A 512 -24.64 -26.82 30.88
CA PRO A 512 -24.80 -27.27 32.25
C PRO A 512 -23.75 -28.34 32.56
N PRO A 513 -23.13 -28.34 33.76
CA PRO A 513 -22.14 -29.34 34.12
C PRO A 513 -22.75 -30.73 33.91
N ALA A 514 -21.99 -31.64 33.28
CA ALA A 514 -22.43 -33.01 33.12
C ALA A 514 -22.91 -33.53 34.48
N PRO A 515 -24.09 -34.20 34.56
CA PRO A 515 -24.58 -34.74 35.81
C PRO A 515 -23.46 -35.57 36.44
N ALA A 516 -23.09 -35.23 37.68
CA ALA A 516 -22.04 -35.92 38.39
C ALA A 516 -22.28 -37.42 38.27
N ALA A 517 -21.27 -38.16 37.81
CA ALA A 517 -21.34 -39.62 37.79
C ALA A 517 -21.81 -40.07 39.18
N PRO A 518 -22.83 -40.94 39.27
CA PRO A 518 -23.27 -41.45 40.56
C PRO A 518 -22.02 -41.99 41.28
N PRO A 519 -21.84 -41.66 42.57
CA PRO A 519 -20.66 -42.08 43.31
C PRO A 519 -20.48 -43.58 43.08
N GLU A 520 -19.30 -43.94 42.59
CA GLU A 520 -18.92 -45.33 42.39
C GLU A 520 -19.25 -46.06 43.71
N PRO A 521 -20.07 -47.13 43.68
CA PRO A 521 -20.48 -47.80 44.90
C PRO A 521 -19.23 -48.19 45.65
N ALA A 522 -19.11 -47.72 46.90
CA ALA A 522 -17.96 -47.97 47.75
C ALA A 522 -17.56 -49.45 47.63
N PRO A 523 -16.27 -49.77 47.39
CA PRO A 523 -15.84 -51.16 47.27
C PRO A 523 -16.33 -51.90 48.51
N ARG A 524 -17.19 -52.90 48.30
CA ARG A 524 -17.65 -53.79 49.37
C ARG A 524 -16.42 -54.50 49.90
N LEU A 525 -15.90 -54.01 51.04
CA LEU A 525 -14.89 -54.72 51.79
C LEU A 525 -15.44 -56.12 52.12
N PRO A 526 -14.75 -57.21 51.75
CA PRO A 526 -15.17 -58.54 52.12
C PRO A 526 -15.18 -58.64 53.65
N SER A 527 -16.35 -58.95 54.20
CA SER A 527 -16.57 -59.25 55.61
C SER A 527 -15.94 -60.61 55.95
N SER A 528 -14.62 -60.69 56.00
CA SER A 528 -13.92 -61.90 56.46
C SER A 528 -12.45 -61.65 56.77
N PHE A 529 -12.11 -60.71 57.66
CA PHE A 529 -10.80 -60.74 58.34
C PHE A 529 -10.90 -60.08 59.72
N TRP A 530 -11.69 -60.70 60.61
CA TRP A 530 -11.42 -60.63 62.04
C TRP A 530 -10.59 -61.86 62.39
N GLY A 531 -9.31 -61.66 62.66
CA GLY A 531 -8.47 -62.73 63.17
C GLY A 531 -6.99 -62.40 63.12
N TRP A 532 -6.44 -62.15 64.30
CA TRP A 532 -5.05 -62.35 64.72
C TRP A 532 -4.13 -61.13 64.87
N MET A 533 -3.48 -61.14 66.05
CA MET A 533 -2.42 -60.28 66.60
C MET A 533 -2.87 -58.91 67.12
N GLY A 534 -2.85 -58.58 68.42
CA GLY A 534 -2.12 -59.15 69.55
C GLY A 534 -0.77 -58.47 69.78
N GLY A 535 -0.77 -57.40 70.58
CA GLY A 535 0.24 -57.14 71.60
C GLY A 535 1.58 -56.46 71.23
N ALA A 536 1.83 -55.35 71.96
CA ALA A 536 3.12 -54.79 72.40
C ALA A 536 3.93 -53.89 71.44
N GLY A 537 4.30 -52.71 71.95
CA GLY A 537 5.42 -51.91 71.42
C GLY A 537 5.23 -50.41 71.58
N ALA A 538 5.87 -49.84 72.60
CA ALA A 538 5.86 -48.43 72.96
C ALA A 538 6.79 -47.54 72.10
N GLY A 539 6.57 -46.22 72.14
CA GLY A 539 7.69 -45.27 72.21
C GLY A 539 7.66 -44.06 71.27
N LEU A 540 7.61 -42.88 71.89
CA LEU A 540 8.10 -41.55 71.44
C LEU A 540 7.35 -40.89 70.27
N GLY A 541 7.03 -39.59 70.29
CA GLY A 541 7.36 -38.52 71.21
C GLY A 541 6.55 -37.27 70.84
N ALA A 542 6.28 -36.47 71.86
CA ALA A 542 5.58 -35.21 71.79
C ALA A 542 6.44 -34.10 71.17
N TRP A 543 5.83 -33.20 70.40
CA TRP A 543 5.97 -31.73 70.49
C TRP A 543 5.13 -31.08 69.39
N LEU A 544 4.03 -30.39 69.75
CA LEU A 544 3.89 -28.92 69.80
C LEU A 544 3.84 -28.29 68.39
N TRP A 545 2.90 -27.42 68.02
CA TRP A 545 2.24 -26.40 68.80
C TRP A 545 0.99 -25.89 68.08
N ARG A 546 0.10 -25.33 68.89
CA ARG A 546 -1.26 -24.88 68.61
C ARG A 546 -1.26 -23.35 68.66
N ARG A 547 -2.16 -22.72 67.88
CA ARG A 547 -2.58 -21.29 67.91
C ARG A 547 -1.70 -20.35 67.08
N ARG A 548 -2.24 -19.36 66.36
CA ARG A 548 -3.35 -18.46 66.70
C ARG A 548 -4.17 -18.02 65.48
N ARG A 549 -5.48 -17.89 65.69
CA ARG A 549 -6.37 -16.94 65.01
C ARG A 549 -6.05 -15.51 65.48
N ARG A 550 -6.09 -14.53 64.58
CA ARG A 550 -6.92 -13.29 64.62
C ARG A 550 -6.47 -12.29 63.54
N SER A 551 -7.44 -11.82 62.75
CA SER A 551 -7.43 -10.65 61.83
C SER A 551 -7.39 -9.31 62.61
N PRO A 552 -7.63 -8.11 62.02
CA PRO A 552 -7.25 -7.51 60.72
C PRO A 552 -6.59 -6.09 60.90
N SER A 553 -6.45 -5.35 59.79
CA SER A 553 -6.19 -3.89 59.61
C SER A 553 -4.74 -3.37 59.56
N ALA A 554 -4.33 -2.95 58.36
CA ALA A 554 -3.92 -1.60 57.98
C ALA A 554 -4.04 -1.46 56.46
#